data_AF-A0A9R0SMZ6-F1
#
_entry.id   AF-A0A9R0SMZ6-F1
#
_cell.length_a   1.000
_cell.length_b   1.000
_cell.length_c   1.000
_cell.angle_alpha   90.00
_cell.angle_beta   90.00
_cell.angle_gamma   90.00
#
_symmetry.space_group_name_H-M   'P 1'
#
loop_
_entity.id
_entity.type
_entity.pdbx_description
1 polymer ?
#
loop_
_entity_poly.entity_id
_entity_poly.type
_entity_poly.pdbx_seq_one_letter_code
_entity_poly.pdbx_strand_id
1 'polypeptide(L)'
;MAAAAAAPEIRHRQVEANGITMHVAEAGPASAAAPAVLFVHGFPELWYSWRHQVGHDWGAIVSWNLCLLRPDRVRALVNLSVAFMPRHPSAKPLDYFRRAYGDDYYVCKFQEPGYEAQFASLDLKRFFKMAITVQTTGSSAMSLQKMQSSNKQITLPSWLSEEDVSYLASVYAKTGFAGGLNYYRCLDLNWELMAPWTGAKVQVPTKFIVGDGDLAYHHPGVKGYIHKGGLKRDVPMLDEVVVIKDAGHFIQQERAQEISEHIYEYIKKFSTDPTHKLSKL
;
A
#
# COMPACT_ATOMS: atom_id res chain seq x y z
N MET A 1 -21.61 -31.57 7.39
CA MET A 1 -21.39 -30.11 7.38
C MET A 1 -20.08 -29.87 8.12
N ALA A 2 -19.03 -29.38 7.45
CA ALA A 2 -17.81 -28.97 8.13
C ALA A 2 -18.14 -27.69 8.92
N ALA A 3 -17.89 -27.68 10.22
CA ALA A 3 -17.99 -26.46 11.02
C ALA A 3 -17.06 -25.42 10.39
N ALA A 4 -17.56 -24.20 10.15
CA ALA A 4 -16.71 -23.08 9.78
C ALA A 4 -15.63 -22.95 10.86
N ALA A 5 -14.36 -23.10 10.48
CA ALA A 5 -13.27 -22.86 11.41
C ALA A 5 -13.43 -21.44 11.98
N ALA A 6 -13.41 -21.31 13.30
CA ALA A 6 -13.46 -20.00 13.94
C ALA A 6 -12.30 -19.15 13.38
N ALA A 7 -12.58 -17.88 13.06
CA ALA A 7 -11.56 -16.95 12.62
C ALA A 7 -10.41 -16.93 13.66
N PRO A 8 -9.15 -16.99 13.22
CA PRO A 8 -8.03 -17.03 14.16
C PRO A 8 -8.04 -15.79 15.05
N GLU A 9 -7.79 -15.99 16.34
CA GLU A 9 -7.70 -14.91 17.32
C GLU A 9 -6.55 -13.95 16.94
N ILE A 10 -6.87 -12.66 16.81
CA ILE A 10 -5.89 -11.60 16.56
C ILE A 10 -5.40 -11.09 17.91
N ARG A 11 -4.10 -11.24 18.15
CA ARG A 11 -3.43 -10.72 19.34
C ARG A 11 -2.88 -9.33 19.06
N HIS A 12 -3.00 -8.44 20.04
CA HIS A 12 -2.49 -7.08 19.95
C HIS A 12 -1.39 -6.85 20.97
N ARG A 13 -0.30 -6.23 20.54
CA ARG A 13 0.79 -5.81 21.44
C ARG A 13 1.42 -4.49 20.99
N GLN A 14 2.16 -3.88 21.92
CA GLN A 14 3.03 -2.74 21.64
C GLN A 14 4.47 -3.24 21.52
N VAL A 15 5.20 -2.66 20.58
CA VAL A 15 6.61 -2.96 20.33
C VAL A 15 7.40 -1.66 20.30
N GLU A 16 8.45 -1.58 21.12
CA GLU A 16 9.41 -0.49 21.05
C GLU A 16 10.40 -0.75 19.90
N ALA A 17 10.42 0.14 18.92
CA ALA A 17 11.32 0.04 17.78
C ALA A 17 11.69 1.43 17.27
N ASN A 18 12.99 1.64 17.00
CA ASN A 18 13.49 2.89 16.40
C ASN A 18 13.03 4.18 17.13
N GLY A 19 12.96 4.12 18.47
CA GLY A 19 12.56 5.26 19.31
C GLY A 19 11.06 5.57 19.33
N ILE A 20 10.20 4.69 18.80
CA ILE A 20 8.74 4.81 18.87
C ILE A 20 8.09 3.53 19.40
N THR A 21 6.90 3.70 19.97
CA THR A 21 5.99 2.59 20.32
C THR A 21 5.09 2.28 19.12
N MET A 22 5.19 1.06 18.60
CA MET A 22 4.41 0.57 17.46
C MET A 22 3.36 -0.44 17.91
N HIS A 23 2.11 -0.20 17.54
CA HIS A 23 1.04 -1.20 17.67
C HIS A 23 1.23 -2.30 16.61
N VAL A 24 1.18 -3.55 17.05
CA VAL A 24 1.26 -4.75 16.21
C VAL A 24 0.03 -5.61 16.45
N ALA A 25 -0.65 -5.97 15.37
CA ALA A 25 -1.68 -7.01 15.34
C ALA A 25 -1.08 -8.27 14.69
N GLU A 26 -1.20 -9.42 15.36
CA GLU A 26 -0.60 -10.67 14.91
C GLU A 26 -1.56 -11.85 15.08
N ALA A 27 -1.47 -12.81 14.16
CA ALA A 27 -2.22 -14.06 14.18
C ALA A 27 -1.30 -15.21 13.73
N GLY A 28 -1.71 -16.45 14.02
CA GLY A 28 -0.93 -17.65 13.72
C GLY A 28 -0.14 -18.20 14.92
N PRO A 29 0.72 -19.20 14.71
CA PRO A 29 1.42 -19.90 15.78
C PRO A 29 2.33 -18.98 16.59
N ALA A 30 2.42 -19.19 17.91
CA ALA A 30 3.32 -18.44 18.79
C ALA A 30 4.80 -18.87 18.67
N SER A 31 5.12 -19.80 17.78
CA SER A 31 6.47 -20.35 17.64
C SER A 31 7.38 -19.41 16.86
N ALA A 32 8.53 -19.07 17.42
CA ALA A 32 9.59 -18.30 16.76
C ALA A 32 10.19 -19.01 15.51
N ALA A 33 9.90 -20.31 15.33
CA ALA A 33 10.36 -21.07 14.17
C ALA A 33 9.42 -20.99 12.96
N ALA A 34 8.20 -20.45 13.12
CA ALA A 34 7.28 -20.28 12.01
C ALA A 34 7.71 -19.10 11.12
N PRO A 35 7.72 -19.26 9.79
CA PRO A 35 7.98 -18.13 8.89
C PRO A 35 6.97 -17.00 9.13
N ALA A 36 7.46 -15.78 9.34
CA ALA A 36 6.62 -14.61 9.48
C ALA A 36 6.22 -14.06 8.10
N VAL A 37 4.96 -13.67 7.97
CA VAL A 37 4.47 -12.83 6.86
C VAL A 37 4.20 -11.45 7.45
N LEU A 38 4.91 -10.43 6.97
CA LEU A 38 4.76 -9.05 7.44
C LEU A 38 3.82 -8.27 6.51
N PHE A 39 2.90 -7.53 7.12
CA PHE A 39 1.83 -6.80 6.46
C PHE A 39 2.03 -5.29 6.70
N VAL A 40 2.15 -4.50 5.62
CA VAL A 40 2.40 -3.05 5.72
C VAL A 40 1.30 -2.29 4.98
N HIS A 41 0.47 -1.54 5.70
CA HIS A 41 -0.67 -0.80 5.11
C HIS A 41 -0.24 0.49 4.42
N GLY A 42 -1.16 1.09 3.66
CA GLY A 42 -0.96 2.39 3.01
C GLY A 42 -1.72 3.53 3.69
N PHE A 43 -2.14 4.51 2.87
CA PHE A 43 -2.93 5.66 3.29
C PHE A 43 -4.30 5.69 2.57
N PRO A 44 -5.39 6.10 3.24
CA PRO A 44 -5.58 6.30 4.67
C PRO A 44 -6.04 5.00 5.35
N GLU A 45 -5.11 4.07 5.58
CA GLU A 45 -5.42 2.72 6.08
C GLU A 45 -4.89 2.47 7.50
N LEU A 46 -5.12 1.27 8.02
CA LEU A 46 -4.63 0.76 9.30
C LEU A 46 -4.27 -0.73 9.17
N TRP A 47 -3.70 -1.34 10.22
CA TRP A 47 -3.57 -2.81 10.32
C TRP A 47 -4.89 -3.54 10.00
N TYR A 48 -6.03 -2.93 10.33
CA TYR A 48 -7.35 -3.51 10.13
C TYR A 48 -7.75 -3.65 8.65
N SER A 49 -7.16 -2.86 7.74
CA SER A 49 -7.31 -3.08 6.30
C SER A 49 -6.77 -4.45 5.86
N TRP A 50 -5.90 -5.05 6.68
CA TRP A 50 -5.32 -6.37 6.53
C TRP A 50 -6.00 -7.46 7.34
N ARG A 51 -7.18 -7.18 7.94
CA ARG A 51 -8.02 -8.22 8.56
C ARG A 51 -8.30 -9.39 7.61
N HIS A 52 -8.08 -9.13 6.32
CA HIS A 52 -8.05 -10.11 5.28
C HIS A 52 -6.59 -10.45 4.83
N GLN A 53 -5.72 -9.56 4.27
CA GLN A 53 -4.41 -9.97 3.63
C GLN A 53 -3.24 -8.93 3.68
N VAL A 54 -2.21 -8.92 2.77
CA VAL A 54 -0.80 -8.32 2.77
C VAL A 54 -0.55 -7.04 1.92
N GLY A 55 0.25 -6.08 2.44
CA GLY A 55 1.07 -5.02 1.75
C GLY A 55 0.48 -4.13 0.61
N HIS A 56 0.19 -2.83 0.79
CA HIS A 56 -0.55 -1.97 -0.17
C HIS A 56 -0.19 -0.48 -0.08
N ASP A 57 -0.30 0.25 -1.20
CA ASP A 57 -0.13 1.71 -1.33
C ASP A 57 1.19 2.23 -0.72
N TRP A 58 1.20 3.10 0.31
CA TRP A 58 2.43 3.55 0.95
C TRP A 58 3.24 2.41 1.57
N GLY A 59 2.57 1.38 2.05
CA GLY A 59 3.22 0.17 2.53
C GLY A 59 3.98 -0.57 1.42
N ALA A 60 3.53 -0.44 0.16
CA ALA A 60 4.26 -0.97 -0.99
C ALA A 60 5.55 -0.19 -1.26
N ILE A 61 5.54 1.14 -1.14
CA ILE A 61 6.73 1.99 -1.25
C ILE A 61 7.76 1.66 -0.17
N VAL A 62 7.29 1.52 1.09
CA VAL A 62 8.15 1.11 2.22
C VAL A 62 8.74 -0.29 1.97
N SER A 63 7.94 -1.22 1.45
CA SER A 63 8.38 -2.59 1.15
C SER A 63 9.43 -2.62 0.02
N TRP A 64 9.29 -1.78 -1.00
CA TRP A 64 10.32 -1.62 -2.03
C TRP A 64 11.64 -1.13 -1.45
N ASN A 65 11.59 -0.11 -0.59
CA ASN A 65 12.78 0.41 0.07
C ASN A 65 13.41 -0.64 0.99
N LEU A 66 12.62 -1.41 1.75
CA LEU A 66 13.15 -2.52 2.54
C LEU A 66 13.90 -3.54 1.67
N CYS A 67 13.34 -3.91 0.51
CA CYS A 67 13.95 -4.86 -0.40
C CYS A 67 15.22 -4.31 -1.08
N LEU A 68 15.31 -3.00 -1.32
CA LEU A 68 16.54 -2.37 -1.82
C LEU A 68 17.62 -2.26 -0.74
N LEU A 69 17.23 -1.84 0.47
CA LEU A 69 18.16 -1.52 1.56
C LEU A 69 18.63 -2.78 2.29
N ARG A 70 17.74 -3.76 2.47
CA ARG A 70 17.93 -4.98 3.25
C ARG A 70 17.34 -6.21 2.55
N PRO A 71 17.78 -6.53 1.31
CA PRO A 71 17.33 -7.74 0.62
C PRO A 71 17.62 -9.02 1.41
N ASP A 72 18.64 -9.00 2.29
CA ASP A 72 18.98 -10.10 3.19
C ASP A 72 17.88 -10.46 4.20
N ARG A 73 16.92 -9.55 4.43
CA ARG A 73 15.83 -9.72 5.39
C ARG A 73 14.51 -10.13 4.76
N VAL A 74 14.42 -10.14 3.42
CA VAL A 74 13.17 -10.41 2.71
C VAL A 74 13.33 -11.62 1.82
N ARG A 75 12.59 -12.69 2.14
CA ARG A 75 12.65 -13.94 1.40
C ARG A 75 11.92 -13.86 0.06
N ALA A 76 10.77 -13.20 0.05
CA ALA A 76 9.93 -12.97 -1.11
C ALA A 76 9.00 -11.77 -0.81
N LEU A 77 8.59 -11.06 -1.86
CA LEU A 77 7.69 -9.91 -1.78
C LEU A 77 6.43 -10.17 -2.63
N VAL A 78 5.25 -9.97 -2.03
CA VAL A 78 4.01 -9.75 -2.78
C VAL A 78 3.64 -8.30 -2.59
N ASN A 79 3.63 -7.53 -3.67
CA ASN A 79 3.38 -6.08 -3.59
C ASN A 79 2.13 -5.69 -4.37
N LEU A 80 1.28 -4.87 -3.75
CA LEU A 80 -0.02 -4.49 -4.28
C LEU A 80 -0.04 -3.02 -4.74
N SER A 81 -0.74 -2.75 -5.83
CA SER A 81 -1.13 -1.42 -6.33
C SER A 81 0.01 -0.53 -6.85
N VAL A 82 1.00 -0.21 -6.02
CA VAL A 82 2.08 0.74 -6.38
C VAL A 82 3.33 -0.01 -6.86
N ALA A 83 3.61 0.12 -8.16
CA ALA A 83 4.80 -0.45 -8.79
C ALA A 83 6.08 0.21 -8.26
N PHE A 84 7.22 -0.48 -8.41
CA PHE A 84 8.53 0.07 -8.03
C PHE A 84 8.81 1.37 -8.82
N MET A 85 9.14 2.45 -8.11
CA MET A 85 9.50 3.74 -8.69
C MET A 85 11.01 3.93 -8.63
N PRO A 86 11.77 3.64 -9.71
CA PRO A 86 13.20 3.85 -9.71
C PRO A 86 13.54 5.33 -9.59
N ARG A 87 14.60 5.65 -8.85
CA ARG A 87 15.07 7.03 -8.73
C ARG A 87 15.61 7.53 -10.07
N HIS A 88 15.02 8.61 -10.58
CA HIS A 88 15.54 9.36 -11.73
C HIS A 88 16.32 10.60 -11.27
N PRO A 89 17.64 10.72 -11.55
CA PRO A 89 18.48 11.80 -11.02
C PRO A 89 18.08 13.22 -11.44
N SER A 90 17.34 13.36 -12.53
CA SER A 90 16.95 14.66 -13.10
C SER A 90 15.50 15.04 -12.82
N ALA A 91 14.75 14.24 -12.07
CA ALA A 91 13.33 14.48 -11.82
C ALA A 91 12.95 14.05 -10.40
N LYS A 92 12.51 15.02 -9.59
CA LYS A 92 11.92 14.74 -8.28
C LYS A 92 10.51 14.15 -8.46
N PRO A 93 10.06 13.25 -7.57
CA PRO A 93 8.74 12.63 -7.67
C PRO A 93 7.59 13.66 -7.69
N LEU A 94 7.69 14.73 -6.90
CA LEU A 94 6.64 15.73 -6.85
C LEU A 94 6.47 16.49 -8.18
N ASP A 95 7.57 16.73 -8.89
CA ASP A 95 7.53 17.37 -10.22
C ASP A 95 6.80 16.51 -11.26
N TYR A 96 6.90 15.19 -11.15
CA TYR A 96 6.12 14.27 -11.98
C TYR A 96 4.62 14.49 -11.79
N PHE A 97 4.15 14.51 -10.54
CA PHE A 97 2.73 14.70 -10.24
C PHE A 97 2.23 16.09 -10.64
N ARG A 98 3.01 17.14 -10.38
CA ARG A 98 2.68 18.50 -10.83
C ARG A 98 2.56 18.61 -12.34
N ARG A 99 3.50 18.02 -13.10
CA ARG A 99 3.44 18.04 -14.58
C ARG A 99 2.27 17.24 -15.12
N ALA A 100 1.94 16.11 -14.49
CA ALA A 100 0.86 15.25 -14.92
C ALA A 100 -0.53 15.84 -14.63
N TYR A 101 -0.70 16.46 -13.46
CA TYR A 101 -2.03 16.75 -12.90
C TYR A 101 -2.21 18.15 -12.33
N GLY A 102 -1.16 18.96 -12.25
CA GLY A 102 -1.17 20.30 -11.67
C GLY A 102 -1.03 20.33 -10.15
N ASP A 103 -1.01 21.53 -9.59
CA ASP A 103 -0.83 21.76 -8.14
C ASP A 103 -2.06 21.39 -7.30
N ASP A 104 -3.23 21.26 -7.93
CA ASP A 104 -4.47 20.82 -7.27
C ASP A 104 -4.57 19.31 -7.07
N TYR A 105 -3.60 18.56 -7.60
CA TYR A 105 -3.52 17.13 -7.37
C TYR A 105 -3.23 16.82 -5.89
N TYR A 106 -3.87 15.78 -5.34
CA TYR A 106 -3.84 15.53 -3.90
C TYR A 106 -2.42 15.39 -3.32
N VAL A 107 -1.51 14.73 -4.04
CA VAL A 107 -0.09 14.59 -3.62
C VAL A 107 0.59 15.95 -3.49
N CYS A 108 0.28 16.88 -4.40
CA CYS A 108 0.80 18.25 -4.41
C CYS A 108 0.17 19.07 -3.28
N LYS A 109 -1.14 18.95 -3.07
CA LYS A 109 -1.85 19.62 -1.98
C LYS A 109 -1.42 19.16 -0.60
N PHE A 110 -1.11 17.89 -0.41
CA PHE A 110 -0.65 17.37 0.89
C PHE A 110 0.73 17.92 1.31
N GLN A 111 1.47 18.57 0.40
CA GLN A 111 2.70 19.28 0.72
C GLN A 111 2.44 20.57 1.51
N GLU A 112 1.25 21.16 1.38
CA GLU A 112 0.90 22.40 2.06
C GLU A 112 0.92 22.19 3.59
N PRO A 113 1.72 22.98 4.34
CA PRO A 113 1.72 22.92 5.80
C PRO A 113 0.33 23.23 6.36
N GLY A 114 -0.16 22.42 7.29
CA GLY A 114 -1.47 22.59 7.90
C GLY A 114 -2.65 22.10 7.06
N TYR A 115 -2.42 21.53 5.87
CA TYR A 115 -3.47 20.98 5.02
C TYR A 115 -4.34 19.91 5.73
N GLU A 116 -3.78 19.22 6.72
CA GLU A 116 -4.50 18.27 7.58
C GLU A 116 -5.73 18.89 8.28
N ALA A 117 -5.75 20.21 8.48
CA ALA A 117 -6.90 20.92 9.07
C ALA A 117 -8.16 20.83 8.20
N GLN A 118 -8.01 20.64 6.89
CA GLN A 118 -9.14 20.45 5.95
C GLN A 118 -9.92 19.16 6.26
N PHE A 119 -9.28 18.17 6.88
CA PHE A 119 -9.94 16.93 7.29
C PHE A 119 -10.75 17.09 8.57
N ALA A 120 -10.38 18.03 9.45
CA ALA A 120 -11.09 18.25 10.72
C ALA A 120 -12.52 18.77 10.52
N SER A 121 -12.78 19.46 9.41
CA SER A 121 -14.13 19.92 9.04
C SER A 121 -14.99 18.87 8.32
N LEU A 122 -14.46 17.66 8.09
CA LEU A 122 -15.19 16.60 7.39
C LEU A 122 -16.00 15.74 8.36
N ASP A 123 -17.17 15.30 7.91
CA ASP A 123 -17.74 14.05 8.42
C ASP A 123 -16.80 12.91 8.02
N LEU A 124 -16.05 12.39 8.99
CA LEU A 124 -15.04 11.36 8.76
C LEU A 124 -15.65 10.06 8.23
N LYS A 125 -16.88 9.69 8.62
CA LYS A 125 -17.52 8.50 8.05
C LYS A 125 -17.80 8.72 6.58
N ARG A 126 -18.36 9.88 6.23
CA ARG A 126 -18.58 10.25 4.83
C ARG A 126 -17.27 10.28 4.04
N PHE A 127 -16.22 10.88 4.60
CA PHE A 127 -14.88 10.89 4.00
C PHE A 127 -14.39 9.48 3.70
N PHE A 128 -14.41 8.56 4.68
CA PHE A 128 -13.95 7.18 4.46
C PHE A 128 -14.81 6.42 3.45
N LYS A 129 -16.13 6.64 3.42
CA LYS A 129 -16.97 6.11 2.34
C LYS A 129 -16.46 6.58 0.97
N MET A 130 -16.24 7.88 0.81
CA MET A 130 -15.76 8.43 -0.47
C MET A 130 -14.35 7.97 -0.83
N ALA A 131 -13.43 7.98 0.13
CA ALA A 131 -12.03 7.66 -0.08
C ALA A 131 -11.83 6.17 -0.39
N ILE A 132 -12.52 5.27 0.32
CA ILE A 132 -12.36 3.82 0.13
C ILE A 132 -13.12 3.32 -1.10
N THR A 133 -14.27 3.92 -1.44
CA THR A 133 -15.04 3.55 -2.65
C THR A 133 -14.68 4.41 -3.87
N VAL A 134 -13.58 5.17 -3.83
CA VAL A 134 -13.19 6.04 -4.95
C VAL A 134 -12.78 5.18 -6.16
N GLN A 135 -13.44 5.40 -7.29
CA GLN A 135 -13.07 4.80 -8.58
C GLN A 135 -12.50 5.84 -9.56
N THR A 136 -12.45 7.10 -9.16
CA THR A 136 -11.92 8.18 -10.00
C THR A 136 -10.40 8.13 -10.04
N THR A 137 -9.85 8.12 -11.26
CA THR A 137 -8.42 8.24 -11.50
C THR A 137 -8.07 9.64 -12.05
N GLY A 138 -6.78 9.89 -12.28
CA GLY A 138 -6.30 11.14 -12.88
C GLY A 138 -6.38 12.34 -11.92
N SER A 139 -6.45 13.55 -12.49
CA SER A 139 -6.34 14.82 -11.73
C SER A 139 -7.41 15.05 -10.66
N SER A 140 -8.52 14.30 -10.72
CA SER A 140 -9.61 14.39 -9.73
C SER A 140 -9.50 13.42 -8.56
N ALA A 141 -8.55 12.48 -8.62
CA ALA A 141 -8.37 11.48 -7.58
C ALA A 141 -8.11 12.14 -6.21
N MET A 142 -8.81 11.67 -5.18
CA MET A 142 -8.66 12.13 -3.79
C MET A 142 -8.83 13.64 -3.56
N SER A 143 -9.51 14.36 -4.47
CA SER A 143 -9.79 15.78 -4.32
C SER A 143 -10.76 16.06 -3.16
N LEU A 144 -10.25 16.58 -2.05
CA LEU A 144 -11.08 16.90 -0.87
C LEU A 144 -12.16 17.93 -1.18
N GLN A 145 -11.86 18.94 -2.00
CA GLN A 145 -12.85 19.94 -2.41
C GLN A 145 -14.05 19.29 -3.12
N LYS A 146 -13.79 18.36 -4.05
CA LYS A 146 -14.85 17.60 -4.73
C LYS A 146 -15.60 16.69 -3.78
N MET A 147 -14.91 16.10 -2.80
CA MET A 147 -15.54 15.29 -1.77
C MET A 147 -16.50 16.11 -0.91
N GLN A 148 -16.07 17.29 -0.46
CA GLN A 148 -16.86 18.24 0.32
C GLN A 148 -18.07 18.76 -0.44
N SER A 149 -17.93 19.08 -1.73
CA SER A 149 -19.03 19.61 -2.54
C SER A 149 -20.05 18.54 -2.96
N SER A 150 -19.72 17.25 -2.82
CA SER A 150 -20.61 16.17 -3.25
C SER A 150 -21.68 15.91 -2.19
N ASN A 151 -22.95 15.99 -2.59
CA ASN A 151 -24.10 15.55 -1.79
C ASN A 151 -24.63 14.16 -2.20
N LYS A 152 -23.90 13.43 -3.05
CA LYS A 152 -24.34 12.11 -3.50
C LYS A 152 -24.43 11.14 -2.31
N GLN A 153 -25.51 10.37 -2.27
CA GLN A 153 -25.61 9.22 -1.37
C GLN A 153 -24.59 8.16 -1.82
N ILE A 154 -23.89 7.57 -0.86
CA ILE A 154 -22.86 6.56 -1.14
C ILE A 154 -23.42 5.22 -0.67
N THR A 155 -23.72 4.35 -1.62
CA THR A 155 -24.03 2.95 -1.35
C THR A 155 -22.72 2.21 -1.18
N LEU A 156 -22.54 1.56 -0.02
CA LEU A 156 -21.32 0.79 0.23
C LEU A 156 -21.32 -0.50 -0.61
N PRO A 157 -20.18 -0.88 -1.19
CA PRO A 157 -20.04 -2.18 -1.83
C PRO A 157 -20.10 -3.31 -0.79
N SER A 158 -20.39 -4.54 -1.24
CA SER A 158 -20.56 -5.70 -0.34
C SER A 158 -19.32 -6.05 0.48
N TRP A 159 -18.14 -5.59 0.08
CA TRP A 159 -16.87 -5.82 0.77
C TRP A 159 -16.53 -4.76 1.82
N LEU A 160 -17.34 -3.71 1.97
CA LEU A 160 -17.13 -2.63 2.94
C LEU A 160 -18.38 -2.40 3.78
N SER A 161 -18.30 -2.64 5.09
CA SER A 161 -19.42 -2.43 6.01
C SER A 161 -19.42 -1.03 6.63
N GLU A 162 -20.56 -0.63 7.20
CA GLU A 162 -20.66 0.60 8.02
C GLU A 162 -19.79 0.53 9.29
N GLU A 163 -19.56 -0.68 9.81
CA GLU A 163 -18.68 -0.93 10.94
C GLU A 163 -17.21 -0.68 10.57
N ASP A 164 -16.76 -1.19 9.41
CA ASP A 164 -15.40 -0.94 8.90
C ASP A 164 -15.14 0.57 8.74
N VAL A 165 -16.09 1.28 8.12
CA VAL A 165 -16.03 2.74 7.96
C VAL A 165 -16.00 3.44 9.31
N SER A 166 -16.84 3.03 10.24
CA SER A 166 -16.91 3.62 11.57
C SER A 166 -15.62 3.39 12.36
N TYR A 167 -15.00 2.23 12.22
CA TYR A 167 -13.71 1.92 12.85
C TYR A 167 -12.62 2.85 12.33
N LEU A 168 -12.44 2.97 11.02
CA LEU A 168 -11.48 3.89 10.40
C LEU A 168 -11.71 5.33 10.86
N ALA A 169 -12.95 5.81 10.79
CA ALA A 169 -13.33 7.15 11.23
C ALA A 169 -12.98 7.38 12.71
N SER A 170 -13.23 6.40 13.57
CA SER A 170 -12.97 6.52 15.02
C SER A 170 -11.49 6.63 15.36
N VAL A 171 -10.62 5.96 14.60
CA VAL A 171 -9.17 6.02 14.79
C VAL A 171 -8.64 7.36 14.31
N TYR A 172 -9.00 7.77 13.09
CA TYR A 172 -8.55 9.06 12.53
C TYR A 172 -9.14 10.27 13.26
N ALA A 173 -10.29 10.14 13.92
CA ALA A 173 -10.81 11.16 14.84
C ALA A 173 -9.87 11.40 16.04
N LYS A 174 -9.13 10.37 16.47
CA LYS A 174 -8.18 10.45 17.60
C LYS A 174 -6.78 10.86 17.15
N THR A 175 -6.31 10.29 16.03
CA THR A 175 -4.91 10.47 15.58
C THR A 175 -4.74 11.66 14.65
N GLY A 176 -5.81 12.13 14.01
CA GLY A 176 -5.73 13.05 12.88
C GLY A 176 -5.04 12.42 11.67
N PHE A 177 -4.76 13.26 10.66
CA PHE A 177 -4.21 12.85 9.37
C PHE A 177 -2.73 13.22 9.17
N ALA A 178 -2.16 14.08 10.03
CA ALA A 178 -0.82 14.63 9.86
C ALA A 178 0.26 13.56 9.70
N GLY A 179 0.22 12.48 10.50
CA GLY A 179 1.17 11.38 10.41
C GLY A 179 1.20 10.71 9.04
N GLY A 180 0.02 10.43 8.46
CA GLY A 180 -0.09 9.86 7.12
C GLY A 180 0.33 10.84 6.02
N LEU A 181 -0.10 12.11 6.13
CA LEU A 181 0.28 13.17 5.19
C LEU A 181 1.79 13.43 5.16
N ASN A 182 2.48 13.25 6.28
CA ASN A 182 3.93 13.44 6.36
C ASN A 182 4.72 12.45 5.46
N TYR A 183 4.16 11.29 5.12
CA TYR A 183 4.79 10.40 4.12
C TYR A 183 4.85 11.08 2.75
N TYR A 184 3.76 11.72 2.32
CA TYR A 184 3.71 12.48 1.08
C TYR A 184 4.68 13.67 1.13
N ARG A 185 4.74 14.39 2.25
CA ARG A 185 5.66 15.54 2.45
C ARG A 185 7.13 15.15 2.33
N CYS A 186 7.45 13.89 2.61
CA CYS A 186 8.79 13.35 2.49
C CYS A 186 9.11 12.76 1.11
N LEU A 187 8.24 12.84 0.09
CA LEU A 187 8.52 12.26 -1.24
C LEU A 187 9.84 12.73 -1.84
N ASP A 188 10.04 14.05 -1.89
CA ASP A 188 11.26 14.63 -2.46
C ASP A 188 12.47 14.42 -1.56
N LEU A 189 12.29 14.48 -0.23
CA LEU A 189 13.35 14.15 0.73
C LEU A 189 13.80 12.69 0.57
N ASN A 190 12.88 11.75 0.43
CA ASN A 190 13.17 10.35 0.18
C ASN A 190 13.93 10.19 -1.14
N TRP A 191 13.55 10.93 -2.19
CA TRP A 191 14.31 10.94 -3.44
C TRP A 191 15.75 11.45 -3.26
N GLU A 192 15.97 12.47 -2.43
CA GLU A 192 17.31 12.99 -2.12
C GLU A 192 18.14 11.94 -1.37
N LEU A 193 17.57 11.37 -0.30
CA LEU A 193 18.24 10.39 0.55
C LEU A 193 18.51 9.05 -0.16
N MET A 194 17.68 8.69 -1.14
CA MET A 194 17.86 7.48 -1.95
C MET A 194 18.84 7.66 -3.11
N ALA A 195 19.54 8.80 -3.22
CA ALA A 195 20.56 9.03 -4.25
C ALA A 195 21.61 7.92 -4.37
N PRO A 196 22.14 7.32 -3.27
CA PRO A 196 23.11 6.23 -3.37
C PRO A 196 22.58 4.96 -4.07
N TRP A 197 21.26 4.78 -4.15
CA TRP A 197 20.62 3.63 -4.82
C TRP A 197 20.14 3.95 -6.24
N THR A 198 20.62 5.03 -6.84
CA THR A 198 20.34 5.34 -8.25
C THR A 198 20.80 4.19 -9.15
N GLY A 199 19.88 3.63 -9.94
CA GLY A 199 20.17 2.50 -10.83
C GLY A 199 20.29 1.14 -10.12
N ALA A 200 20.13 1.09 -8.79
CA ALA A 200 20.05 -0.16 -8.06
C ALA A 200 18.79 -0.95 -8.47
N LYS A 201 18.89 -2.28 -8.40
CA LYS A 201 17.81 -3.20 -8.75
C LYS A 201 17.29 -3.90 -7.51
N VAL A 202 15.99 -4.17 -7.46
CA VAL A 202 15.38 -5.00 -6.42
C VAL A 202 15.66 -6.47 -6.73
N GLN A 203 16.52 -7.10 -5.94
CA GLN A 203 16.95 -8.50 -6.12
C GLN A 203 16.09 -9.51 -5.34
N VAL A 204 14.99 -9.06 -4.73
CA VAL A 204 14.08 -9.93 -3.98
C VAL A 204 13.07 -10.58 -4.95
N PRO A 205 12.81 -11.90 -4.86
CA PRO A 205 11.72 -12.54 -5.60
C PRO A 205 10.40 -11.80 -5.38
N THR A 206 9.78 -11.34 -6.45
CA THR A 206 8.62 -10.46 -6.33
C THR A 206 7.44 -10.90 -7.20
N LYS A 207 6.25 -10.90 -6.62
CA LYS A 207 4.97 -10.90 -7.33
C LYS A 207 4.31 -9.53 -7.20
N PHE A 208 3.87 -8.94 -8.31
CA PHE A 208 3.17 -7.67 -8.32
C PHE A 208 1.71 -7.86 -8.74
N ILE A 209 0.77 -7.27 -7.99
CA ILE A 209 -0.67 -7.42 -8.23
C ILE A 209 -1.32 -6.03 -8.19
N VAL A 210 -2.21 -5.74 -9.13
CA VAL A 210 -2.86 -4.43 -9.22
C VAL A 210 -4.29 -4.55 -9.76
N GLY A 211 -5.19 -3.70 -9.29
CA GLY A 211 -6.54 -3.58 -9.87
C GLY A 211 -6.50 -2.81 -11.20
N ASP A 212 -7.30 -3.23 -12.18
CA ASP A 212 -7.37 -2.54 -13.47
C ASP A 212 -7.97 -1.12 -13.38
N GLY A 213 -8.75 -0.84 -12.32
CA GLY A 213 -9.30 0.46 -11.96
C GLY A 213 -8.43 1.27 -10.98
N ASP A 214 -7.27 0.76 -10.57
CA ASP A 214 -6.41 1.41 -9.58
C ASP A 214 -5.85 2.76 -10.08
N LEU A 215 -6.00 3.82 -9.28
CA LEU A 215 -5.52 5.16 -9.62
C LEU A 215 -4.01 5.22 -9.89
N ALA A 216 -3.19 4.47 -9.14
CA ALA A 216 -1.74 4.43 -9.30
C ALA A 216 -1.35 3.72 -10.60
N TYR A 217 -2.14 2.72 -11.00
CA TYR A 217 -1.96 2.01 -12.26
C TYR A 217 -2.25 2.89 -13.49
N HIS A 218 -3.11 3.90 -13.33
CA HIS A 218 -3.48 4.85 -14.40
C HIS A 218 -2.65 6.14 -14.39
N HIS A 219 -1.64 6.26 -13.53
CA HIS A 219 -0.66 7.35 -13.63
C HIS A 219 0.09 7.32 -15.00
N PRO A 220 0.34 8.47 -15.64
CA PRO A 220 1.00 8.55 -16.93
C PRO A 220 2.32 7.77 -16.98
N GLY A 221 2.40 6.81 -17.91
CA GLY A 221 3.59 5.99 -18.11
C GLY A 221 3.67 4.73 -17.24
N VAL A 222 2.88 4.60 -16.16
CA VAL A 222 2.98 3.44 -15.25
C VAL A 222 2.63 2.12 -15.92
N LYS A 223 1.52 2.05 -16.69
CA LYS A 223 1.19 0.84 -17.47
C LYS A 223 2.30 0.46 -18.45
N GLY A 224 2.88 1.44 -19.12
CA GLY A 224 3.99 1.23 -20.04
C GLY A 224 5.21 0.68 -19.30
N TYR A 225 5.55 1.26 -18.16
CA TYR A 225 6.65 0.80 -17.32
C TYR A 225 6.45 -0.65 -16.84
N ILE A 226 5.26 -0.99 -16.35
CA ILE A 226 4.93 -2.35 -15.87
C ILE A 226 5.00 -3.36 -17.02
N HIS A 227 4.30 -3.10 -18.12
CA HIS A 227 4.03 -4.12 -19.16
C HIS A 227 5.05 -4.14 -20.30
N LYS A 228 5.84 -3.08 -20.49
CA LYS A 228 6.87 -3.01 -21.55
C LYS A 228 8.27 -3.29 -21.01
N GLY A 229 8.37 -4.05 -19.92
CA GLY A 229 9.63 -4.57 -19.38
C GLY A 229 10.40 -3.62 -18.46
N GLY A 230 9.90 -2.41 -18.19
CA GLY A 230 10.53 -1.47 -17.25
C GLY A 230 10.61 -2.04 -15.84
N LEU A 231 9.47 -2.48 -15.30
CA LEU A 231 9.41 -3.09 -13.97
C LEU A 231 10.29 -4.34 -13.87
N LYS A 232 10.26 -5.23 -14.87
CA LYS A 232 11.11 -6.44 -14.92
C LYS A 232 12.61 -6.11 -15.01
N ARG A 233 12.99 -5.03 -15.68
CA ARG A 233 14.39 -4.58 -15.76
C ARG A 233 14.93 -4.14 -14.40
N ASP A 234 14.10 -3.43 -13.64
CA ASP A 234 14.47 -2.82 -12.36
C ASP A 234 14.21 -3.77 -11.17
N VAL A 235 13.35 -4.79 -11.38
CA VAL A 235 13.08 -5.92 -10.48
C VAL A 235 13.35 -7.24 -11.23
N PRO A 236 14.62 -7.67 -11.38
CA PRO A 236 14.98 -8.83 -12.21
C PRO A 236 14.28 -10.13 -11.80
N MET A 237 13.99 -10.30 -10.52
CA MET A 237 13.29 -11.46 -9.96
C MET A 237 11.77 -11.26 -9.86
N LEU A 238 11.19 -10.36 -10.65
CA LEU A 238 9.74 -10.24 -10.82
C LEU A 238 9.18 -11.49 -11.52
N ASP A 239 8.41 -12.31 -10.81
CA ASP A 239 7.84 -13.55 -11.34
C ASP A 239 6.60 -13.30 -12.19
N GLU A 240 5.63 -12.55 -11.65
CA GLU A 240 4.34 -12.34 -12.29
C GLU A 240 3.81 -10.93 -12.00
N VAL A 241 3.20 -10.33 -13.02
CA VAL A 241 2.33 -9.17 -12.90
C VAL A 241 0.90 -9.64 -13.07
N VAL A 242 0.09 -9.51 -12.03
CA VAL A 242 -1.33 -9.86 -12.06
C VAL A 242 -2.15 -8.57 -12.11
N VAL A 243 -3.04 -8.48 -13.10
CA VAL A 243 -4.02 -7.38 -13.19
C VAL A 243 -5.40 -7.95 -12.89
N ILE A 244 -5.96 -7.58 -11.75
CA ILE A 244 -7.28 -8.03 -11.31
C ILE A 244 -8.34 -7.17 -11.99
N LYS A 245 -9.25 -7.82 -12.73
CA LYS A 245 -10.30 -7.12 -13.48
C LYS A 245 -11.40 -6.59 -12.56
N ASP A 246 -11.96 -5.45 -12.98
CA ASP A 246 -13.06 -4.77 -12.32
C ASP A 246 -12.77 -4.45 -10.84
N ALA A 247 -11.49 -4.23 -10.50
CA ALA A 247 -11.01 -4.00 -9.15
C ALA A 247 -10.32 -2.63 -9.05
N GLY A 248 -10.63 -1.90 -7.98
CA GLY A 248 -10.13 -0.55 -7.71
C GLY A 248 -8.77 -0.55 -7.03
N HIS A 249 -8.55 0.45 -6.18
CA HIS A 249 -7.28 0.64 -5.48
C HIS A 249 -7.11 -0.36 -4.32
N PHE A 250 -8.10 -0.45 -3.42
CA PHE A 250 -8.07 -1.28 -2.20
C PHE A 250 -8.33 -2.78 -2.47
N ILE A 251 -7.58 -3.36 -3.40
CA ILE A 251 -7.80 -4.72 -3.93
C ILE A 251 -7.76 -5.82 -2.86
N GLN A 252 -7.01 -5.63 -1.79
CA GLN A 252 -6.96 -6.53 -0.64
C GLN A 252 -8.27 -6.61 0.14
N GLN A 253 -9.12 -5.58 0.06
CA GLN A 253 -10.45 -5.59 0.68
C GLN A 253 -11.47 -6.02 -0.36
N GLU A 254 -11.39 -5.46 -1.56
CA GLU A 254 -12.34 -5.70 -2.64
C GLU A 254 -12.28 -7.13 -3.22
N ARG A 255 -11.10 -7.75 -3.24
CA ARG A 255 -10.82 -9.09 -3.78
C ARG A 255 -10.06 -9.94 -2.76
N ALA A 256 -10.42 -9.83 -1.49
CA ALA A 256 -9.74 -10.44 -0.35
C ALA A 256 -9.36 -11.93 -0.55
N GLN A 257 -10.30 -12.75 -1.00
CA GLN A 257 -10.06 -14.18 -1.19
C GLN A 257 -9.01 -14.44 -2.29
N GLU A 258 -9.17 -13.80 -3.45
CA GLU A 258 -8.25 -13.92 -4.59
C GLU A 258 -6.83 -13.44 -4.22
N ILE A 259 -6.73 -12.33 -3.48
CA ILE A 259 -5.46 -11.83 -2.97
C ILE A 259 -4.82 -12.83 -1.97
N SER A 260 -5.61 -13.46 -1.09
CA SER A 260 -5.09 -14.49 -0.16
C SER A 260 -4.45 -15.64 -0.90
N GLU A 261 -5.15 -16.14 -1.92
CA GLU A 261 -4.72 -17.28 -2.71
C GLU A 261 -3.43 -16.96 -3.45
N HIS A 262 -3.35 -15.77 -4.07
CA HIS A 262 -2.11 -15.31 -4.69
C HIS A 262 -0.94 -15.22 -3.72
N ILE A 263 -1.16 -14.71 -2.51
CA ILE A 263 -0.11 -14.61 -1.48
C ILE A 263 0.33 -16.01 -1.07
N TYR A 264 -0.61 -16.85 -0.67
CA TYR A 264 -0.35 -18.20 -0.17
C TYR A 264 0.40 -19.05 -1.21
N GLU A 265 -0.09 -19.08 -2.45
CA GLU A 265 0.55 -19.84 -3.54
C GLU A 265 1.93 -19.28 -3.90
N TYR A 266 2.15 -17.97 -3.74
CA TYR A 266 3.46 -17.38 -3.99
C TYR A 266 4.47 -17.74 -2.89
N ILE A 267 4.13 -17.50 -1.63
CA ILE A 267 5.06 -17.72 -0.51
C ILE A 267 5.38 -19.19 -0.30
N LYS A 268 4.44 -20.10 -0.61
CA LYS A 268 4.63 -21.55 -0.51
C LYS A 268 5.80 -22.05 -1.36
N LYS A 269 6.13 -21.38 -2.46
CA LYS A 269 7.31 -21.69 -3.30
C LYS A 269 8.63 -21.57 -2.53
N PHE A 270 8.65 -20.81 -1.43
CA PHE A 270 9.85 -20.52 -0.64
C PHE A 270 9.90 -21.26 0.70
N SER A 271 8.83 -21.97 1.07
CA SER A 271 8.66 -22.62 2.38
C SER A 271 9.25 -24.03 2.48
N THR A 272 9.72 -24.63 1.39
CA THR A 272 10.10 -26.05 1.33
C THR A 272 11.60 -26.34 1.40
N ASP A 273 12.48 -25.35 1.58
CA ASP A 273 13.92 -25.62 1.70
C ASP A 273 14.63 -24.74 2.75
N PRO A 274 14.91 -25.26 3.96
CA PRO A 274 15.70 -24.58 4.98
C PRO A 274 17.19 -24.46 4.61
N THR A 275 17.66 -25.13 3.55
CA THR A 275 19.05 -25.09 3.08
C THR A 275 19.30 -24.13 1.92
N HIS A 276 18.28 -23.44 1.43
CA HIS A 276 18.46 -22.32 0.53
C HIS A 276 19.02 -21.14 1.32
N LYS A 277 20.29 -21.28 1.71
CA LYS A 277 21.19 -20.18 2.00
C LYS A 277 20.94 -19.17 0.90
N LEU A 278 20.80 -17.91 1.28
CA LEU A 278 21.11 -16.79 0.40
C LEU A 278 22.59 -16.94 -0.01
N SER A 279 22.90 -17.93 -0.83
CA SER A 279 24.25 -18.25 -1.24
C SER A 279 24.55 -17.31 -2.38
N LYS A 280 25.27 -16.25 -2.02
CA LYS A 280 26.04 -15.39 -2.91
C LYS A 280 25.18 -14.56 -3.87
N LEU A 281 24.64 -13.47 -3.34
CA LEU A 281 24.70 -12.19 -4.06
C LEU A 281 26.02 -11.52 -3.66
#